data_AF-A0A6A3T266-F1
#
_entry.id   AF-A0A6A3T266-F1
#
_cell.length_a   1.000
_cell.length_b   1.000
_cell.length_c   1.000
_cell.angle_alpha   90.00
_cell.angle_beta   90.00
_cell.angle_gamma   90.00
#
_symmetry.space_group_name_H-M   'P 1'
#
loop_
_entity.id
_entity.type
_entity.pdbx_description
1 polymer ?
#
loop_
_entity_poly.entity_id
_entity_poly.type
_entity_poly.pdbx_seq_one_letter_code
_entity_poly.pdbx_strand_id
1 'polypeptide(L)' 'MRNNTWELVERPKDKKVLSGKWVLVQKRDARDNVVRQRARITIKGCQQRYGVDYWETYAPVVS' A
#
# COMPACT_ATOMS: atom_id res chain seq x y z
N MET A 1 -11.30 -12.53 -6.81
CA MET A 1 -11.23 -11.60 -5.66
C MET A 1 -12.60 -11.49 -5.02
N ARG A 2 -12.69 -11.45 -3.68
CA ARG A 2 -13.99 -11.42 -2.98
C ARG A 2 -14.62 -10.02 -2.88
N ASN A 3 -13.81 -8.97 -3.03
CA ASN A 3 -14.20 -7.58 -2.76
C ASN A 3 -14.13 -6.66 -4.00
N ASN A 4 -13.91 -7.20 -5.21
CA ASN A 4 -13.72 -6.43 -6.47
C ASN A 4 -12.74 -5.25 -6.38
N THR A 5 -11.81 -5.27 -5.43
CA THR A 5 -10.88 -4.16 -5.19
C THR A 5 -9.62 -4.25 -6.04
N TRP A 6 -9.31 -5.43 -6.57
CA TRP A 6 -8.07 -5.71 -7.28
C TRP A 6 -8.32 -6.61 -8.48
N GLU A 7 -7.56 -6.40 -9.54
CA GLU A 7 -7.43 -7.29 -10.69
C GLU A 7 -5.99 -7.80 -10.75
N LEU A 8 -5.83 -9.08 -11.06
CA LEU A 8 -4.51 -9.66 -11.26
C LEU A 8 -4.10 -9.37 -12.70
N VAL A 9 -3.09 -8.52 -12.87
CA VAL A 9 -2.54 -8.16 -14.19
C VAL A 9 -1.21 -8.85 -14.42
N GLU A 10 -0.89 -9.12 -15.69
CA GLU A 10 0.44 -9.61 -16.05
C GLU A 10 1.52 -8.58 -15.75
N ARG A 11 2.73 -9.06 -15.45
CA ARG A 11 3.87 -8.19 -15.18
C ARG A 11 4.29 -7.46 -16.47
N PRO A 12 4.32 -6.12 -16.48
CA PRO A 12 4.82 -5.37 -17.64
C PRO A 12 6.31 -5.65 -17.86
N LYS A 13 6.68 -5.92 -19.13
CA LYS A 13 8.04 -6.35 -19.53
C LYS A 13 9.10 -5.24 -19.34
N ASP A 14 8.73 -3.99 -19.58
CA ASP A 14 9.67 -2.85 -19.59
C ASP A 14 9.54 -1.93 -18.37
N LYS A 15 8.88 -2.40 -17.32
CA LYS A 15 8.66 -1.63 -16.09
C LYS A 15 9.32 -2.29 -14.90
N LYS A 16 9.93 -1.46 -14.05
CA LYS A 16 10.50 -1.90 -12.78
C LYS A 16 9.38 -2.12 -11.78
N VAL A 17 9.08 -3.38 -11.48
CA VAL A 17 8.16 -3.72 -10.39
C VAL A 17 8.82 -3.36 -9.05
N LEU A 18 8.18 -2.48 -8.31
CA LEU A 18 8.66 -2.05 -7.00
C LEU A 18 8.23 -3.05 -5.93
N SER A 19 9.15 -3.38 -5.01
CA SER A 19 8.81 -4.24 -3.89
C SER A 19 8.06 -3.43 -2.83
N GLY A 20 6.90 -3.94 -2.42
CA GLY A 20 6.07 -3.34 -1.37
C GLY A 20 5.78 -4.31 -0.23
N LYS A 21 5.41 -3.75 0.92
CA LYS A 21 4.92 -4.50 2.09
C LYS A 21 3.57 -3.94 2.53
N TRP A 22 2.69 -4.82 2.97
CA TRP A 22 1.46 -4.45 3.66
C TRP A 22 1.73 -4.20 5.14
N VAL A 23 1.24 -3.07 5.64
CA VAL A 23 1.32 -2.71 7.05
C VAL A 23 -0.10 -2.51 7.57
N LEU A 24 -0.48 -3.30 8.56
CA LEU A 24 -1.71 -3.13 9.33
C LEU A 24 -1.37 -2.50 10.68
N VAL A 25 -2.00 -1.38 11.00
CA VAL A 25 -1.82 -0.67 12.27
C VAL A 25 -3.15 -0.62 13.00
N GLN A 26 -3.18 -1.10 14.24
CA GLN A 26 -4.29 -0.90 15.16
C GLN A 26 -4.05 0.39 15.95
N LYS A 27 -4.93 1.37 15.79
CA LYS A 27 -4.97 2.57 16.63
C LYS A 27 -5.76 2.25 17.90
N ARG A 28 -5.14 2.52 19.04
CA ARG A 28 -5.72 2.31 20.35
C ARG A 28 -6.00 3.63 21.06
N ASP A 29 -7.00 3.65 21.93
CA ASP A 29 -7.26 4.78 22.82
C ASP A 29 -6.31 4.75 24.05
N ALA A 30 -6.47 5.72 24.94
CA ALA A 30 -5.71 5.79 26.20
C ALA A 30 -6.01 4.63 27.18
N ARG A 31 -7.05 3.84 26.91
CA ARG A 31 -7.47 2.67 27.69
C ARG A 31 -7.11 1.35 26.98
N ASP A 32 -6.25 1.42 25.97
CA ASP A 32 -5.77 0.31 25.14
C ASP A 32 -6.83 -0.38 24.24
N ASN A 33 -8.04 0.18 24.11
CA ASN A 33 -9.06 -0.38 23.23
C ASN A 33 -8.76 -0.06 21.77
N VAL A 34 -8.94 -1.04 20.87
CA VAL A 34 -8.77 -0.82 19.42
C VAL A 34 -9.92 0.02 18.88
N VAL A 35 -9.63 1.29 18.57
CA VAL A 35 -10.62 2.24 18.02
C VAL A 35 -10.68 2.17 16.50
N ARG A 36 -9.56 1.85 15.85
CA ARG A 36 -9.49 1.81 14.39
C ARG A 36 -8.38 0.91 13.89
N GLN A 37 -8.64 0.19 12.81
CA GLN A 37 -7.62 -0.51 12.04
C GLN A 37 -7.31 0.29 10.77
N ARG A 38 -6.02 0.45 10.45
CA ARG A 38 -5.57 1.12 9.23
C ARG A 38 -4.63 0.19 8.48
N ALA A 39 -5.00 -0.18 7.26
CA ALA A 39 -4.12 -0.89 6.34
C ALA A 39 -3.48 0.12 5.37
N ARG A 40 -2.17 -0.03 5.12
CA ARG A 40 -1.45 0.73 4.09
C ARG A 40 -0.46 -0.17 3.38
N ILE A 41 -0.34 0.01 2.06
CA ILE A 41 0.78 -0.54 1.29
C ILE A 41 1.92 0.46 1.37
N THR A 42 3.11 0.00 1.74
CA THR A 42 4.33 0.80 1.76
C THR A 42 5.31 0.23 0.76
N ILE A 43 5.79 1.06 -0.17
CA ILE A 43 6.85 0.67 -1.10
C ILE A 43 8.21 0.96 -0.46
N LYS A 44 9.22 0.15 -0.79
CA LYS A 44 10.59 0.40 -0.36
C LYS A 44 11.08 1.71 -0.99
N GLY A 45 11.12 2.79 -0.20
CA GLY A 45 11.41 4.15 -0.70
C GLY A 45 12.74 4.27 -1.45
N CYS A 46 13.77 3.50 -1.09
CA CYS A 46 15.05 3.49 -1.83
C CYS A 46 14.95 2.91 -3.26
N GLN A 47 13.82 2.29 -3.62
CA GLN A 47 13.56 1.81 -4.97
C GLN A 47 12.75 2.81 -5.80
N GLN A 48 12.19 3.85 -5.16
CA GLN A 48 11.35 4.87 -5.78
C GLN A 48 12.20 6.05 -6.29
N ARG A 49 11.90 6.50 -7.50
CA ARG A 49 12.43 7.72 -8.10
C ARG A 49 11.41 8.85 -7.93
N TYR A 50 11.83 9.94 -7.29
CA TYR A 50 11.04 11.16 -7.21
C TYR A 50 10.62 11.63 -8.61
N GLY A 51 9.38 12.08 -8.76
CA GLY A 51 8.84 12.54 -10.05
C GLY A 51 8.37 11.45 -11.01
N VAL A 52 8.72 10.17 -10.80
CA VAL A 52 8.27 9.04 -11.64
C VAL A 52 7.41 8.10 -10.80
N ASP A 53 8.01 7.43 -9.83
CA ASP A 53 7.32 6.38 -9.06
C ASP A 53 6.36 6.96 -8.00
N TYR A 54 6.62 8.19 -7.53
CA TYR A 54 5.81 8.84 -6.49
C TYR A 54 4.44 9.32 -7.00
N TRP A 55 4.35 9.75 -8.27
CA TRP A 55 3.10 10.21 -8.87
C TRP A 55 2.30 9.06 -9.51
N GLU A 56 3.00 8.02 -9.97
CA GLU A 56 2.36 6.81 -10.54
C GLU A 56 1.85 5.84 -9.45
N THR A 57 2.40 5.87 -8.23
CA THR A 57 1.98 4.99 -7.13
C THR A 57 0.93 5.67 -6.23
N TYR A 58 -0.35 5.44 -6.49
CA TYR A 58 -1.42 5.79 -5.54
C TYR A 58 -1.40 4.80 -4.36
N ALA A 59 -1.17 5.31 -3.15
CA ALA A 59 -1.28 4.48 -1.95
C ALA A 59 -2.77 4.20 -1.66
N PRO A 60 -3.24 2.95 -1.72
CA PRO A 60 -4.61 2.64 -1.35
C PRO A 60 -4.75 2.79 0.17
N VAL A 61 -5.46 3.84 0.60
CA VAL A 61 -5.89 3.97 1.98
C VAL A 61 -7.30 3.40 2.06
N VAL A 62 -7.43 2.20 2.62
CA VAL A 62 -8.75 1.66 2.98
C VAL A 62 -9.11 2.29 4.33
N SER A 63 -10.10 3.19 4.32
CA SER A 63 -10.50 4.00 5.47
C SER A 63 -11.42 3.27 6.43
#